data_AF-A0A2E4KV10-F1
#
_entry.id   AF-A0A2E4KV10-F1
#
_cell.length_a   1.000
_cell.length_b   1.000
_cell.length_c   1.000
_cell.angle_alpha   90.00
_cell.angle_beta   90.00
_cell.angle_gamma   90.00
#
_symmetry.space_group_name_H-M   'P 1'
#
loop_
_entity.id
_entity.type
_entity.pdbx_description
1 polymer ?
#
loop_
_entity_poly.entity_id
_entity_poly.type
_entity_poly.pdbx_seq_one_letter_code
_entity_poly.pdbx_strand_id
1 'polypeptide(L)'
;YGHAVQTTKKKTEFGSGEIRGVIAPESANNAKEGGGLVPTLLFGIPGSGSMAIFIGALALLGQGELEPGQKMLTEDLDITYAIVWMLALANVLGTILCIALSNPIARLTNIRFVLIAPFVFMIVSFAAFQSGQNLLDLAALMGIGLIGILLRRFDWSRPAFLIGFVLAKPVEQYSNNAYQISTFRIDQGLQAVFEYLFSPIVLVLIVITVLSVLVGIRQAKNIQAEGAVPSGRKRAPFLFLLSLTVFTAWFMIEMYSIPDYAWVDAVFPVVISTFTFGCLLGLLVLMILKPEQDLIFADRELEIGEQQHPFWRTLGWFAGLLVLTSLIGFILALAMFLLCFFIIRAQESISRSIVFSVSGIAFMLFMGWLLNRDFPPGLLQEFMNLPWPLT
;
A
#
# COMPACT_ATOMS: atom_id res chain seq x y z
N TYR A 1 19.12 9.80 8.01
CA TYR A 1 19.35 10.30 9.38
C TYR A 1 20.56 9.63 10.05
N GLY A 2 20.53 8.32 10.32
CA GLY A 2 21.62 7.63 11.04
C GLY A 2 23.03 7.82 10.47
N HIS A 3 23.18 7.78 9.13
CA HIS A 3 24.46 8.04 8.49
C HIS A 3 25.00 9.46 8.76
N ALA A 4 24.13 10.49 8.72
CA ALA A 4 24.54 11.87 9.00
C ALA A 4 25.02 12.06 10.45
N VAL A 5 24.37 11.38 11.41
CA VAL A 5 24.78 11.35 12.83
C VAL A 5 26.14 10.66 13.02
N GLN A 6 26.41 9.61 12.25
CA GLN A 6 27.67 8.87 12.34
C GLN A 6 28.85 9.63 11.72
N THR A 7 28.62 10.35 10.61
CA THR A 7 29.67 11.05 9.86
C THR A 7 29.96 12.47 10.35
N THR A 8 29.03 13.10 11.09
CA THR A 8 29.23 14.45 11.63
C THR A 8 30.13 14.46 12.87
N LYS A 9 30.97 15.49 12.98
CA LYS A 9 31.80 15.72 14.17
C LYS A 9 31.01 16.26 15.37
N LYS A 10 29.90 16.98 15.12
CA LYS A 10 29.04 17.58 16.16
C LYS A 10 27.76 16.78 16.29
N LYS A 11 27.71 15.85 17.25
CA LYS A 11 26.59 14.91 17.44
C LYS A 11 25.50 15.40 18.39
N THR A 12 25.75 16.48 19.14
CA THR A 12 24.93 16.91 20.29
C THR A 12 23.63 17.64 19.94
N GLU A 13 23.41 18.00 18.67
CA GLU A 13 22.25 18.80 18.22
C GLU A 13 21.19 17.96 17.48
N PHE A 14 21.47 16.70 17.17
CA PHE A 14 20.52 15.85 16.46
C PHE A 14 19.35 15.46 17.37
N GLY A 15 18.13 15.69 16.89
CA GLY A 15 16.89 15.36 17.62
C GLY A 15 16.15 16.57 18.21
N SER A 16 16.76 17.75 18.24
CA SER A 16 16.13 19.01 18.70
C SER A 16 15.57 19.88 17.57
N GLY A 17 15.35 19.29 16.38
CA GLY A 17 14.91 20.03 15.18
C GLY A 17 16.05 20.64 14.37
N GLU A 18 17.28 20.14 14.55
CA GLU A 18 18.43 20.56 13.76
C GLU A 18 18.22 20.36 12.25
N ILE A 19 18.39 21.44 11.48
CA ILE A 19 18.20 21.47 10.02
C ILE A 19 19.02 20.40 9.29
N ARG A 20 20.26 20.12 9.71
CA ARG A 20 21.09 19.07 9.07
C ARG A 20 20.48 17.68 9.24
N GLY A 21 19.80 17.45 10.36
CA GLY A 21 19.05 16.24 10.65
C GLY A 21 17.80 16.08 9.78
N VAL A 22 17.31 17.16 9.16
CA VAL A 22 16.17 17.14 8.22
C VAL A 22 16.65 17.08 6.77
N ILE A 23 17.57 17.97 6.37
CA ILE A 23 18.07 18.03 4.99
C ILE A 23 18.70 16.71 4.56
N ALA A 24 19.49 16.06 5.42
CA ALA A 24 20.19 14.83 5.05
C ALA A 24 19.25 13.66 4.68
N PRO A 25 18.27 13.25 5.52
CA PRO A 25 17.30 12.22 5.13
C PRO A 25 16.39 12.66 3.98
N GLU A 26 15.92 13.91 3.95
CA GLU A 26 15.03 14.39 2.87
C GLU A 26 15.73 14.40 1.51
N SER A 27 16.96 14.89 1.43
CA SER A 27 17.77 14.84 0.20
C SER A 27 18.04 13.40 -0.24
N ALA A 28 18.31 12.49 0.70
CA ALA A 28 18.51 11.07 0.38
C ALA A 28 17.22 10.40 -0.13
N ASN A 29 16.08 10.74 0.47
CA ASN A 29 14.77 10.25 0.04
C ASN A 29 14.46 10.71 -1.40
N ASN A 30 14.63 12.00 -1.69
CA ASN A 30 14.38 12.55 -3.02
C ASN A 30 15.38 12.03 -4.08
N ALA A 31 16.66 11.87 -3.73
CA ALA A 31 17.66 11.35 -4.65
C ALA A 31 17.41 9.88 -5.05
N LYS A 32 16.79 9.10 -4.16
CA LYS A 32 16.43 7.69 -4.43
C LYS A 32 15.34 7.57 -5.49
N GLU A 33 14.33 8.45 -5.48
CA GLU A 33 13.12 8.28 -6.33
C GLU A 33 13.46 8.14 -7.82
N GLY A 34 14.40 8.95 -8.34
CA GLY A 34 14.86 8.83 -9.73
C GLY A 34 15.54 7.49 -10.04
N GLY A 35 16.38 7.00 -9.13
CA GLY A 35 16.99 5.67 -9.25
C GLY A 35 15.99 4.54 -9.10
N GLY A 36 14.91 4.76 -8.34
CA GLY A 36 13.81 3.82 -8.14
C GLY A 36 13.00 3.58 -9.41
N LEU A 37 12.89 4.55 -10.32
CA LEU A 37 12.18 4.38 -11.59
C LEU A 37 12.86 3.40 -12.54
N VAL A 38 14.19 3.29 -12.49
CA VAL A 38 14.95 2.42 -13.38
C VAL A 38 14.47 0.96 -13.26
N PRO A 39 14.57 0.27 -12.12
CA PRO A 39 14.06 -1.10 -12.03
C PRO A 39 12.53 -1.20 -12.21
N THR A 40 11.80 -0.14 -11.83
CA THR A 40 10.34 -0.08 -11.91
C THR A 40 9.87 -0.12 -13.37
N LEU A 41 10.43 0.71 -14.25
CA LEU A 41 10.05 0.77 -15.67
C LEU A 41 10.66 -0.39 -16.47
N LEU A 42 11.92 -0.73 -16.21
CA LEU A 42 12.64 -1.74 -17.02
C LEU A 42 12.19 -3.17 -16.72
N PHE A 43 11.90 -3.48 -15.45
CA PHE A 43 11.61 -4.84 -15.01
C PHE A 43 10.19 -5.01 -14.45
N GLY A 44 9.43 -3.91 -14.31
CA GLY A 44 8.15 -3.96 -13.59
C GLY A 44 8.31 -4.24 -12.09
N ILE A 45 9.52 -4.07 -11.53
CA ILE A 45 9.82 -4.38 -10.13
C ILE A 45 9.96 -3.07 -9.34
N PRO A 46 8.98 -2.70 -8.50
CA PRO A 46 9.03 -1.45 -7.76
C PRO A 46 10.11 -1.46 -6.68
N GLY A 47 10.97 -0.42 -6.68
CA GLY A 47 12.04 -0.24 -5.67
C GLY A 47 11.58 0.39 -4.34
N SER A 48 10.29 0.73 -4.22
CA SER A 48 9.69 1.35 -3.03
C SER A 48 8.16 1.20 -3.07
N GLY A 49 7.49 1.48 -1.94
CA GLY A 49 6.03 1.56 -1.91
C GLY A 49 5.45 2.66 -2.81
N SER A 50 6.15 3.80 -2.97
CA SER A 50 5.75 4.86 -3.91
C SER A 50 5.76 4.37 -5.36
N MET A 51 6.80 3.60 -5.75
CA MET A 51 6.91 3.02 -7.09
C MET A 51 5.87 1.93 -7.35
N ALA A 52 5.46 1.16 -6.33
CA ALA A 52 4.36 0.21 -6.48
C ALA A 52 3.04 0.91 -6.79
N ILE A 53 2.75 2.02 -6.09
CA ILE A 53 1.59 2.87 -6.40
C ILE A 53 1.70 3.45 -7.82
N PHE A 54 2.90 3.86 -8.23
CA PHE A 54 3.14 4.37 -9.59
C PHE A 54 2.84 3.31 -10.67
N ILE A 55 3.32 2.06 -10.52
CA ILE A 55 2.96 0.96 -11.43
C ILE A 55 1.45 0.74 -11.45
N GLY A 56 0.79 0.72 -10.28
CA GLY A 56 -0.66 0.58 -10.19
C GLY A 56 -1.40 1.72 -10.90
N ALA A 57 -0.93 2.96 -10.75
CA ALA A 57 -1.50 4.12 -11.42
C ALA A 57 -1.27 4.07 -12.95
N LEU A 58 -0.09 3.63 -13.40
CA LEU A 58 0.21 3.48 -14.83
C LEU A 58 -0.66 2.40 -15.49
N ALA A 59 -0.89 1.28 -14.79
CA ALA A 59 -1.80 0.24 -15.25
C ALA A 59 -3.25 0.75 -15.41
N LEU A 60 -3.71 1.62 -14.50
CA LEU A 60 -5.04 2.22 -14.57
C LEU A 60 -5.15 3.33 -15.63
N LEU A 61 -4.16 4.23 -15.70
CA LEU A 61 -4.18 5.40 -16.58
C LEU A 61 -3.86 5.06 -18.04
N GLY A 62 -2.98 4.08 -18.27
CA GLY A 62 -2.59 3.61 -19.59
C GLY A 62 -3.62 2.68 -20.25
N GLN A 63 -4.82 2.53 -19.67
CA GLN A 63 -5.86 1.60 -20.14
C GLN A 63 -5.35 0.16 -20.33
N GLY A 64 -4.34 -0.25 -19.56
CA GLY A 64 -3.68 -1.55 -19.70
C GLY A 64 -2.72 -1.68 -20.89
N GLU A 65 -2.50 -0.65 -21.70
CA GLU A 65 -1.53 -0.67 -22.81
C GLU A 65 -0.10 -0.47 -22.31
N LEU A 66 0.07 0.29 -21.22
CA LEU A 66 1.37 0.59 -20.64
C LEU A 66 1.68 -0.39 -19.51
N GLU A 67 2.37 -1.47 -19.86
CA GLU A 67 2.91 -2.45 -18.90
C GLU A 67 4.41 -2.22 -18.65
N PRO A 68 4.81 -1.82 -17.43
CA PRO A 68 6.21 -1.79 -17.05
C PRO A 68 6.92 -3.11 -17.29
N GLY A 69 8.12 -3.04 -17.87
CA GLY A 69 8.90 -4.20 -18.26
C GLY A 69 9.71 -3.95 -19.53
N GLN A 70 10.11 -5.04 -20.17
CA GLN A 70 10.99 -4.99 -21.35
C GLN A 70 10.36 -4.21 -22.52
N LYS A 71 9.03 -4.20 -22.65
CA LYS A 71 8.31 -3.45 -23.69
C LYS A 71 8.60 -1.95 -23.64
N MET A 72 8.71 -1.38 -22.43
CA MET A 72 9.04 0.03 -22.25
C MET A 72 10.41 0.43 -22.83
N LEU A 73 11.33 -0.52 -22.98
CA LEU A 73 12.65 -0.29 -23.57
C LEU A 73 12.73 -0.54 -25.07
N THR A 74 11.73 -1.23 -25.62
CA THR A 74 11.79 -1.77 -26.98
C THR A 74 10.71 -1.15 -27.85
N GLU A 75 9.46 -1.24 -27.40
CA GLU A 75 8.28 -0.76 -28.11
C GLU A 75 7.93 0.69 -27.68
N ASP A 76 7.95 0.98 -26.38
CA ASP A 76 7.47 2.27 -25.82
C ASP A 76 8.61 3.20 -25.35
N LEU A 77 9.71 3.25 -26.11
CA LEU A 77 10.92 3.98 -25.70
C LEU A 77 10.68 5.49 -25.59
N ASP A 78 9.85 6.05 -26.46
CA ASP A 78 9.41 7.45 -26.43
C ASP A 78 8.66 7.79 -25.15
N ILE A 79 7.75 6.90 -24.70
CA ILE A 79 7.02 7.04 -23.44
C ILE A 79 7.98 6.94 -22.25
N THR A 80 8.93 6.00 -22.29
CA THR A 80 9.97 5.89 -21.25
C THR A 80 10.77 7.18 -21.12
N TYR A 81 11.23 7.77 -22.24
CA TYR A 81 11.94 9.05 -22.20
C TYR A 81 11.04 10.19 -21.71
N ALA A 82 9.77 10.21 -22.10
CA ALA A 82 8.82 11.20 -21.62
C ALA A 82 8.66 11.13 -20.08
N ILE A 83 8.51 9.92 -19.52
CA ILE A 83 8.43 9.72 -18.05
C ILE A 83 9.70 10.21 -17.36
N VAL A 84 10.88 9.88 -17.89
CA VAL A 84 12.18 10.30 -17.33
C VAL A 84 12.29 11.83 -17.31
N TRP A 85 11.97 12.50 -18.42
CA TRP A 85 12.00 13.96 -18.50
C TRP A 85 10.91 14.63 -17.66
N MET A 86 9.70 14.05 -17.62
CA MET A 86 8.62 14.54 -16.77
C MET A 86 8.98 14.45 -15.30
N LEU A 87 9.64 13.37 -14.85
CA LEU A 87 10.12 13.28 -13.46
C LEU A 87 11.13 14.40 -13.16
N ALA A 88 12.12 14.60 -14.04
CA ALA A 88 13.11 15.64 -13.86
C ALA A 88 12.46 17.03 -13.77
N LEU A 89 11.53 17.33 -14.68
CA LEU A 89 10.80 18.59 -14.69
C LEU A 89 9.85 18.72 -13.48
N ALA A 90 9.15 17.66 -13.10
CA ALA A 90 8.25 17.63 -11.95
C ALA A 90 9.00 17.87 -10.64
N ASN A 91 10.23 17.37 -10.50
CA ASN A 91 11.07 17.66 -9.33
C ASN A 91 11.49 19.14 -9.28
N VAL A 92 11.82 19.75 -10.43
CA VAL A 92 12.14 21.19 -10.49
C VAL A 92 10.92 22.04 -10.16
N LEU A 93 9.79 21.79 -10.84
CA LEU A 93 8.54 22.51 -10.59
C LEU A 93 8.03 22.29 -9.17
N GLY A 94 8.09 21.06 -8.67
CA GLY A 94 7.73 20.68 -7.32
C GLY A 94 8.58 21.41 -6.29
N THR A 95 9.88 21.57 -6.53
CA THR A 95 10.76 22.36 -5.66
C THR A 95 10.34 23.83 -5.61
N ILE A 96 10.08 24.44 -6.77
CA ILE A 96 9.62 25.83 -6.86
C ILE A 96 8.30 25.99 -6.09
N LEU A 97 7.35 25.08 -6.32
CA LEU A 97 6.04 25.10 -5.68
C LEU A 97 6.14 24.87 -4.17
N CYS A 98 6.98 23.94 -3.70
CA CYS A 98 7.22 23.69 -2.29
C CYS A 98 7.85 24.91 -1.59
N ILE A 99 8.77 25.62 -2.24
CA ILE A 99 9.33 26.86 -1.70
C ILE A 99 8.24 27.93 -1.61
N ALA A 100 7.47 28.14 -2.68
CA ALA A 100 6.40 29.13 -2.75
C ALA A 100 5.26 28.85 -1.75
N LEU A 101 4.90 27.57 -1.56
CA LEU A 101 3.82 27.12 -0.69
C LEU A 101 4.31 26.65 0.69
N SER A 102 5.59 26.82 1.02
CA SER A 102 6.16 26.37 2.30
C SER A 102 5.37 26.92 3.50
N ASN A 103 5.05 28.21 3.48
CA ASN A 103 4.27 28.88 4.53
C ASN A 103 2.84 28.33 4.68
N PRO A 104 1.99 28.26 3.63
CA PRO A 104 0.66 27.69 3.76
C PRO A 104 0.68 26.19 4.11
N ILE A 105 1.62 25.41 3.57
CA ILE A 105 1.78 23.99 3.92
C ILE A 105 2.17 23.83 5.40
N ALA A 106 3.08 24.66 5.90
CA ALA A 106 3.44 24.66 7.32
C ALA A 106 2.28 25.08 8.22
N ARG A 107 1.32 25.88 7.73
CA ARG A 107 0.09 26.18 8.48
C ARG A 107 -0.91 25.03 8.47
N LEU A 108 -0.93 24.22 7.41
CA LEU A 108 -1.79 23.05 7.29
C LEU A 108 -1.50 22.02 8.39
N THR A 109 -0.25 21.89 8.84
CA THR A 109 0.13 20.97 9.93
C THR A 109 -0.46 21.37 11.29
N ASN A 110 -0.92 22.61 11.45
CA ASN A 110 -1.62 23.07 12.66
C ASN A 110 -3.12 22.72 12.64
N ILE A 111 -3.67 22.28 11.50
CA ILE A 111 -5.07 21.86 11.43
C ILE A 111 -5.23 20.52 12.12
N ARG A 112 -6.21 20.44 13.04
CA ARG A 112 -6.56 19.20 13.73
C ARG A 112 -6.92 18.12 12.71
N PHE A 113 -6.18 17.01 12.71
CA PHE A 113 -6.39 15.89 11.77
C PHE A 113 -7.85 15.38 11.73
N VAL A 114 -8.56 15.46 12.87
CA VAL A 114 -9.98 15.10 12.96
C VAL A 114 -10.86 15.89 11.99
N LEU A 115 -10.48 17.12 11.60
CA LEU A 115 -11.22 17.91 10.62
C LEU A 115 -10.97 17.46 9.17
N ILE A 116 -9.79 16.88 8.90
CA ILE A 116 -9.35 16.46 7.56
C ILE A 116 -9.86 15.05 7.24
N ALA A 117 -9.84 14.16 8.25
CA ALA A 117 -10.23 12.76 8.12
C ALA A 117 -11.57 12.50 7.39
N PRO A 118 -12.70 13.20 7.69
CA PRO A 118 -13.97 12.91 7.02
C PRO A 118 -13.95 13.27 5.53
N PHE A 119 -13.21 14.31 5.12
CA PHE A 119 -13.03 14.66 3.71
C PHE A 119 -12.15 13.63 2.98
N VAL A 120 -11.16 13.05 3.66
CA VAL A 120 -10.37 11.96 3.10
C VAL A 120 -11.24 10.72 2.86
N PHE A 121 -12.07 10.33 3.82
CA PHE A 121 -13.00 9.20 3.65
C PHE A 121 -13.99 9.43 2.51
N MET A 122 -14.50 10.65 2.37
CA MET A 122 -15.35 11.07 1.27
C MET A 122 -14.67 10.87 -0.09
N ILE A 123 -13.48 11.44 -0.29
CA ILE A 123 -12.75 11.37 -1.57
C ILE A 123 -12.36 9.93 -1.90
N VAL A 124 -11.85 9.18 -0.93
CA VAL A 124 -11.41 7.78 -1.15
C VAL A 124 -12.59 6.87 -1.47
N SER A 125 -13.75 7.05 -0.82
CA SER A 125 -14.95 6.26 -1.13
C SER A 125 -15.46 6.54 -2.54
N PHE A 126 -15.50 7.82 -2.94
CA PHE A 126 -15.88 8.19 -4.30
C PHE A 126 -14.89 7.65 -5.35
N ALA A 127 -13.58 7.78 -5.09
CA ALA A 127 -12.55 7.29 -5.99
C ALA A 127 -12.60 5.76 -6.16
N ALA A 128 -12.85 5.01 -5.08
CA ALA A 128 -12.95 3.55 -5.15
C ALA A 128 -14.14 3.10 -6.00
N PHE A 129 -15.30 3.74 -5.84
CA PHE A 129 -16.48 3.45 -6.65
C PHE A 129 -16.30 3.79 -8.13
N GLN A 130 -15.46 4.77 -8.46
CA GLN A 130 -15.34 5.28 -9.81
C GLN A 130 -14.82 4.25 -10.84
N SER A 131 -14.08 3.25 -10.37
CA SER A 131 -13.48 2.23 -11.23
C SER A 131 -14.52 1.26 -11.80
N GLY A 132 -15.30 0.60 -10.93
CA GLY A 132 -16.27 -0.43 -11.32
C GLY A 132 -17.73 -0.01 -11.24
N GLN A 133 -18.02 1.18 -10.67
CA GLN A 133 -19.38 1.65 -10.37
C GLN A 133 -20.22 0.60 -9.62
N ASN A 134 -19.55 -0.20 -8.76
CA ASN A 134 -20.18 -1.26 -7.99
C ASN A 134 -20.02 -1.00 -6.49
N LEU A 135 -21.07 -1.26 -5.72
CA LEU A 135 -21.02 -1.22 -4.26
C LEU A 135 -20.01 -2.21 -3.68
N LEU A 136 -19.68 -3.30 -4.39
CA LEU A 136 -18.61 -4.21 -4.01
C LEU A 136 -17.23 -3.53 -3.98
N ASP A 137 -17.00 -2.48 -4.77
CA ASP A 137 -15.74 -1.71 -4.73
C ASP A 137 -15.58 -0.99 -3.38
N LEU A 138 -16.70 -0.52 -2.80
CA LEU A 138 -16.72 0.06 -1.46
C LEU A 138 -16.47 -1.00 -0.38
N ALA A 139 -17.02 -2.20 -0.54
CA ALA A 139 -16.75 -3.32 0.36
C ALA A 139 -15.28 -3.75 0.29
N ALA A 140 -14.69 -3.80 -0.91
CA ALA A 140 -13.27 -4.06 -1.12
C ALA A 140 -12.40 -2.97 -0.49
N LEU A 141 -12.77 -1.70 -0.65
CA LEU A 141 -12.12 -0.57 0.01
C LEU A 141 -12.10 -0.73 1.54
N MET A 142 -13.22 -1.15 2.14
CA MET A 142 -13.28 -1.44 3.57
C MET A 142 -12.37 -2.60 3.96
N GLY A 143 -12.42 -3.71 3.23
CA GLY A 143 -11.61 -4.89 3.52
C GLY A 143 -10.11 -4.61 3.44
N ILE A 144 -9.65 -4.04 2.33
CA ILE A 144 -8.24 -3.69 2.11
C ILE A 144 -7.82 -2.57 3.07
N GLY A 145 -8.67 -1.58 3.32
CA GLY A 145 -8.42 -0.51 4.29
C GLY A 145 -8.24 -1.07 5.71
N LEU A 146 -9.07 -2.01 6.12
CA LEU A 146 -8.95 -2.70 7.42
C LEU A 146 -7.62 -3.45 7.51
N ILE A 147 -7.25 -4.23 6.50
CA ILE A 147 -5.95 -4.92 6.45
C ILE A 147 -4.82 -3.90 6.58
N GLY A 148 -4.85 -2.81 5.81
CA GLY A 148 -3.83 -1.76 5.86
C GLY A 148 -3.69 -1.12 7.25
N ILE A 149 -4.79 -0.93 7.98
CA ILE A 149 -4.72 -0.39 9.34
C ILE A 149 -4.22 -1.44 10.33
N LEU A 150 -4.61 -2.71 10.21
CA LEU A 150 -4.07 -3.78 11.05
C LEU A 150 -2.57 -3.97 10.84
N LEU A 151 -2.09 -3.92 9.59
CA LEU A 151 -0.67 -3.94 9.28
C LEU A 151 0.06 -2.77 9.96
N ARG A 152 -0.50 -1.56 9.91
CA ARG A 152 0.07 -0.40 10.62
C ARG A 152 0.08 -0.63 12.14
N ARG A 153 -1.02 -1.13 12.69
CA ARG A 153 -1.19 -1.33 14.14
C ARG A 153 -0.13 -2.27 14.71
N PHE A 154 0.11 -3.39 14.03
CA PHE A 154 1.04 -4.43 14.47
C PHE A 154 2.46 -4.29 13.91
N ASP A 155 2.78 -3.12 13.33
CA ASP A 155 4.10 -2.79 12.78
C ASP A 155 4.58 -3.68 11.61
N TRP A 156 3.63 -4.17 10.81
CA TRP A 156 3.91 -4.84 9.54
C TRP A 156 4.12 -3.82 8.42
N SER A 157 5.04 -4.13 7.50
CA SER A 157 5.38 -3.25 6.39
C SER A 157 4.25 -3.15 5.36
N ARG A 158 3.46 -2.08 5.43
CA ARG A 158 2.46 -1.71 4.40
C ARG A 158 3.08 -1.58 3.00
N PRO A 159 4.27 -0.96 2.83
CA PRO A 159 4.94 -0.94 1.52
C PRO A 159 5.26 -2.34 0.99
N ALA A 160 5.73 -3.26 1.83
CA ALA A 160 6.02 -4.62 1.39
C ALA A 160 4.76 -5.37 0.93
N PHE A 161 3.64 -5.18 1.63
CA PHE A 161 2.35 -5.72 1.22
C PHE A 161 1.92 -5.18 -0.16
N LEU A 162 2.00 -3.86 -0.37
CA LEU A 162 1.66 -3.24 -1.66
C LEU A 162 2.57 -3.70 -2.80
N ILE A 163 3.88 -3.83 -2.54
CA ILE A 163 4.86 -4.37 -3.49
C ILE A 163 4.44 -5.79 -3.88
N GLY A 164 4.16 -6.67 -2.91
CA GLY A 164 3.70 -8.03 -3.17
C GLY A 164 2.42 -8.08 -4.00
N PHE A 165 1.44 -7.21 -3.71
CA PHE A 165 0.19 -7.12 -4.46
C PHE A 165 0.41 -6.74 -5.94
N VAL A 166 1.20 -5.69 -6.20
CA VAL A 166 1.45 -5.21 -7.57
C VAL A 166 2.29 -6.21 -8.37
N LEU A 167 3.21 -6.91 -7.72
CA LEU A 167 4.08 -7.91 -8.34
C LEU A 167 3.44 -9.29 -8.51
N ALA A 168 2.30 -9.56 -7.88
CA ALA A 168 1.73 -10.91 -7.84
C ALA A 168 1.57 -11.53 -9.25
N LYS A 169 0.85 -10.83 -10.14
CA LYS A 169 0.61 -11.26 -11.51
C LYS A 169 1.88 -11.43 -12.35
N PRO A 170 2.79 -10.44 -12.45
CA PRO A 170 4.00 -10.62 -13.26
C PRO A 170 4.92 -11.71 -12.69
N VAL A 171 5.06 -11.82 -11.37
CA VAL A 171 5.89 -12.89 -10.76
C VAL A 171 5.29 -14.27 -11.04
N GLU A 172 3.97 -14.42 -10.98
CA GLU A 172 3.28 -15.65 -11.36
C GLU A 172 3.55 -16.01 -12.83
N GLN A 173 3.36 -15.06 -13.75
CA GLN A 173 3.58 -15.28 -15.18
C GLN A 173 5.03 -15.66 -15.49
N TYR A 174 6.02 -14.96 -14.93
CA TYR A 174 7.43 -15.29 -15.14
C TYR A 174 7.81 -16.62 -14.50
N SER A 175 7.22 -16.97 -13.34
CA SER A 175 7.44 -18.27 -12.69
C SER A 175 6.87 -19.41 -13.54
N ASN A 176 5.68 -19.23 -14.11
CA ASN A 176 5.06 -20.23 -14.97
C ASN A 176 5.85 -20.41 -16.28
N ASN A 177 6.34 -19.32 -16.87
CA ASN A 177 7.24 -19.37 -18.03
C ASN A 177 8.55 -20.12 -17.70
N ALA A 178 9.15 -19.81 -16.55
CA ALA A 178 10.37 -20.48 -16.10
C ALA A 178 10.14 -21.99 -15.87
N TYR A 179 9.01 -22.35 -15.27
CA TYR A 179 8.63 -23.75 -15.03
C TYR A 179 8.45 -24.52 -16.34
N GLN A 180 7.75 -23.94 -17.33
CA GLN A 180 7.56 -24.56 -18.65
C GLN A 180 8.89 -24.76 -19.39
N ILE A 181 9.76 -23.74 -19.40
CA ILE A 181 11.09 -23.83 -20.02
C ILE A 181 11.94 -24.89 -19.32
N SER A 182 11.89 -24.93 -17.98
CA SER A 182 12.62 -25.93 -17.19
C SER A 182 12.13 -27.34 -17.51
N THR A 183 10.82 -27.55 -17.56
CA THR A 183 10.20 -28.85 -17.85
C THR A 183 10.60 -29.35 -19.24
N PHE A 184 10.49 -28.49 -20.26
CA PHE A 184 10.90 -28.82 -21.63
C PHE A 184 12.38 -29.21 -21.72
N ARG A 185 13.27 -28.56 -20.97
CA ARG A 185 14.70 -28.91 -20.95
C ARG A 185 14.98 -30.20 -20.19
N ILE A 186 14.25 -30.48 -19.11
CA ILE A 186 14.36 -31.74 -18.38
C ILE A 186 13.97 -32.92 -19.28
N ASP A 187 12.92 -32.75 -20.08
CA ASP A 187 12.46 -33.77 -21.04
C ASP A 187 13.49 -34.08 -22.14
N GLN A 188 14.38 -33.11 -22.46
CA GLN A 188 15.49 -33.31 -23.39
C GLN A 188 16.66 -34.11 -22.80
N GLY A 189 16.63 -34.40 -21.50
CA GLY A 189 17.62 -35.20 -20.78
C GLY A 189 18.65 -34.39 -20.00
N LEU A 190 19.45 -35.10 -19.18
CA LEU A 190 20.39 -34.50 -18.23
C LEU A 190 21.44 -33.59 -18.88
N GLN A 191 21.84 -33.87 -20.12
CA GLN A 191 22.81 -33.04 -20.83
C GLN A 191 22.29 -31.61 -21.06
N ALA A 192 21.04 -31.47 -21.50
CA ALA A 192 20.42 -30.15 -21.72
C ALA A 192 20.28 -29.34 -20.41
N VAL A 193 20.06 -30.03 -19.29
CA VAL A 193 20.02 -29.41 -17.96
C VAL A 193 21.40 -28.88 -17.55
N PHE A 194 22.45 -29.67 -17.73
CA PHE A 194 23.81 -29.23 -17.42
C PHE A 194 24.29 -28.10 -18.33
N GLU A 195 24.02 -28.18 -19.63
CA GLU A 195 24.34 -27.09 -20.57
C GLU A 195 23.68 -25.77 -20.18
N TYR A 196 22.42 -25.82 -19.70
CA TYR A 196 21.75 -24.64 -19.17
C TYR A 196 22.39 -24.12 -17.88
N LEU A 197 22.62 -25.00 -16.90
CA LEU A 197 23.12 -24.62 -15.58
C LEU A 197 24.53 -24.02 -15.64
N PHE A 198 25.37 -24.53 -16.55
CA PHE A 198 26.73 -24.03 -16.80
C PHE A 198 26.78 -22.91 -17.85
N SER A 199 25.64 -22.44 -18.35
CA SER A 199 25.61 -21.26 -19.21
C SER A 199 26.19 -20.04 -18.47
N PRO A 200 27.02 -19.21 -19.13
CA PRO A 200 27.64 -18.05 -18.49
C PRO A 200 26.64 -17.12 -17.78
N ILE A 201 25.45 -16.93 -18.37
CA ILE A 201 24.41 -16.06 -17.80
C ILE A 201 23.86 -16.64 -16.50
N VAL A 202 23.57 -17.95 -16.48
CA VAL A 202 23.02 -18.64 -15.30
C VAL A 202 24.03 -18.62 -14.15
N LEU A 203 25.30 -18.89 -14.44
CA LEU A 203 26.36 -18.82 -13.44
C LEU A 203 26.50 -17.41 -12.85
N VAL A 204 26.47 -16.37 -13.68
CA VAL A 204 26.51 -14.97 -13.23
C VAL A 204 25.30 -14.66 -12.34
N LEU A 205 24.09 -15.06 -12.74
CA LEU A 205 22.87 -14.85 -11.94
C LEU A 205 22.90 -15.60 -10.60
N ILE A 206 23.40 -16.84 -10.58
CA ILE A 206 23.60 -17.61 -9.34
C ILE A 206 24.57 -16.89 -8.42
N VAL A 207 25.72 -16.45 -8.94
CA VAL A 207 26.73 -15.71 -8.15
C VAL A 207 26.14 -14.42 -7.57
N ILE A 208 25.45 -13.63 -8.40
CA ILE A 208 24.79 -12.39 -7.95
C ILE A 208 23.73 -12.69 -6.88
N THR A 209 22.95 -13.76 -7.05
CA THR A 209 21.91 -14.16 -6.09
C THR A 209 22.53 -14.56 -4.75
N VAL A 210 23.56 -15.40 -4.77
CA VAL A 210 24.28 -15.84 -3.56
C VAL A 210 24.93 -14.63 -2.86
N LEU A 211 25.60 -13.75 -3.60
CA LEU A 211 26.19 -12.53 -3.05
C LEU A 211 25.13 -11.62 -2.44
N SER A 212 23.99 -11.42 -3.11
CA SER A 212 22.88 -10.62 -2.63
C SER A 212 22.31 -11.17 -1.31
N VAL A 213 22.09 -12.48 -1.21
CA VAL A 213 21.62 -13.14 0.02
C VAL A 213 22.64 -12.99 1.15
N LEU A 214 23.93 -13.23 0.87
CA LEU A 214 24.98 -13.09 1.88
C LEU A 214 25.12 -11.65 2.39
N VAL A 215 25.05 -10.67 1.50
CA VAL A 215 25.05 -9.24 1.86
C VAL A 215 23.79 -8.89 2.64
N GLY A 216 22.63 -9.36 2.20
CA GLY A 216 21.34 -9.15 2.87
C GLY A 216 21.32 -9.68 4.30
N ILE A 217 21.76 -10.93 4.52
CA ILE A 217 21.86 -11.52 5.87
C ILE A 217 22.82 -10.73 6.77
N ARG A 218 23.93 -10.24 6.22
CA ARG A 218 24.88 -9.41 6.97
C ARG A 218 24.30 -8.04 7.33
N GLN A 219 23.57 -7.41 6.40
CA GLN A 219 22.96 -6.10 6.60
C GLN A 219 21.69 -6.16 7.46
N ALA A 220 20.97 -7.29 7.49
CA ALA A 220 19.76 -7.46 8.29
C ALA A 220 19.99 -7.17 9.78
N LYS A 221 21.19 -7.46 10.30
CA LYS A 221 21.58 -7.15 11.68
C LYS A 221 21.61 -5.64 12.00
N ASN A 222 21.69 -4.80 10.99
CA ASN A 222 21.78 -3.34 11.11
C ASN A 222 20.46 -2.63 10.78
N ILE A 223 19.42 -3.37 10.36
CA ILE A 223 18.09 -2.83 10.16
C ILE A 223 17.45 -2.66 11.54
N GLN A 224 17.59 -1.46 12.11
CA GLN A 224 16.91 -1.10 13.35
C GLN A 224 15.44 -0.75 13.05
N ALA A 225 14.54 -1.21 13.90
CA ALA A 225 13.12 -0.82 13.83
C ALA A 225 12.99 0.70 13.95
N GLU A 226 11.99 1.25 13.26
CA GLU A 226 11.71 2.68 13.23
C GLU A 226 11.13 3.13 14.58
N GLY A 227 12.00 3.54 15.49
CA GLY A 227 11.64 3.98 16.84
C GLY A 227 11.37 2.85 17.84
N ALA A 228 11.05 3.22 19.07
CA ALA A 228 10.63 2.28 20.11
C ALA A 228 9.16 1.92 19.88
N VAL A 229 8.89 0.70 19.43
CA VAL A 229 7.53 0.21 19.21
C VAL A 229 7.01 -0.38 20.53
N PRO A 230 5.87 0.10 21.07
CA PRO A 230 5.34 -0.43 22.31
C PRO A 230 4.88 -1.88 22.13
N SER A 231 5.25 -2.70 23.10
CA SER A 231 4.86 -4.10 23.25
C SER A 231 4.27 -4.31 24.65
N GLY A 232 3.43 -5.33 24.82
CA GLY A 232 2.80 -5.61 26.12
C GLY A 232 1.36 -6.14 26.07
N ARG A 233 0.79 -6.34 24.88
CA ARG A 233 -0.49 -7.06 24.70
C ARG A 233 -0.29 -8.25 23.78
N LYS A 234 -0.47 -9.47 24.29
CA LYS A 234 -0.34 -10.69 23.46
C LYS A 234 -1.54 -10.96 22.56
N ARG A 235 -2.76 -10.75 23.06
CA ARG A 235 -3.97 -11.27 22.41
C ARG A 235 -4.24 -10.70 21.03
N ALA A 236 -4.18 -9.38 20.85
CA ALA A 236 -4.53 -8.74 19.58
C ALA A 236 -3.53 -9.06 18.44
N PRO A 237 -2.20 -8.90 18.64
CA PRO A 237 -1.22 -9.31 17.63
C PRO A 237 -1.28 -10.81 17.32
N PHE A 238 -1.50 -11.65 18.35
CA PHE A 238 -1.63 -13.10 18.16
C PHE A 238 -2.87 -13.47 17.32
N LEU A 239 -4.04 -12.89 17.62
CA LEU A 239 -5.27 -13.13 16.87
C LEU A 239 -5.15 -12.67 15.43
N PHE A 240 -4.47 -11.54 15.19
CA PHE A 240 -4.18 -11.07 13.85
C PHE A 240 -3.31 -12.08 13.09
N LEU A 241 -2.18 -12.50 13.67
CA LEU A 241 -1.30 -13.49 13.05
C LEU A 241 -2.01 -14.82 12.81
N LEU A 242 -2.83 -15.27 13.76
CA LEU A 242 -3.64 -16.47 13.64
C LEU A 242 -4.65 -16.35 12.49
N SER A 243 -5.33 -15.21 12.35
CA SER A 243 -6.27 -14.98 11.25
C SER A 243 -5.59 -15.02 9.88
N LEU A 244 -4.38 -14.44 9.75
CA LEU A 244 -3.57 -14.55 8.54
C LEU A 244 -3.12 -15.98 8.28
N THR A 245 -2.77 -16.71 9.33
CA THR A 245 -2.35 -18.12 9.23
C THR A 245 -3.51 -19.01 8.77
N VAL A 246 -4.72 -18.80 9.31
CA VAL A 246 -5.92 -19.53 8.89
C VAL A 246 -6.29 -19.17 7.46
N PHE A 247 -6.25 -17.89 7.09
CA PHE A 247 -6.51 -17.44 5.72
C PHE A 247 -5.53 -18.07 4.72
N THR A 248 -4.23 -18.05 5.03
CA THR A 248 -3.20 -18.67 4.18
C THR A 248 -3.31 -20.18 4.12
N ALA A 249 -3.70 -20.85 5.21
CA ALA A 249 -3.99 -22.28 5.20
C ALA A 249 -5.17 -22.62 4.29
N TRP A 250 -6.26 -21.85 4.39
CA TRP A 250 -7.42 -22.03 3.51
C TRP A 250 -7.04 -21.82 2.04
N PHE A 251 -6.32 -20.73 1.74
CA PHE A 251 -5.83 -20.49 0.38
C PHE A 251 -4.90 -21.60 -0.11
N MET A 252 -3.99 -22.09 0.74
CA MET A 252 -3.12 -23.22 0.42
C MET A 252 -3.93 -24.46 0.04
N ILE A 253 -4.97 -24.80 0.82
CA ILE A 253 -5.86 -25.95 0.52
C ILE A 253 -6.55 -25.77 -0.83
N GLU A 254 -7.09 -24.58 -1.11
CA GLU A 254 -7.71 -24.28 -2.41
C GLU A 254 -6.71 -24.41 -3.57
N MET A 255 -5.48 -23.92 -3.41
CA MET A 255 -4.45 -24.03 -4.46
C MET A 255 -4.00 -25.47 -4.71
N TYR A 256 -3.93 -26.31 -3.67
CA TYR A 256 -3.68 -27.74 -3.82
C TYR A 256 -4.86 -28.52 -4.43
N SER A 257 -6.06 -27.93 -4.46
CA SER A 257 -7.22 -28.54 -5.09
C SER A 257 -7.29 -28.30 -6.61
N ILE A 258 -6.39 -27.47 -7.15
CA ILE A 258 -6.30 -27.21 -8.60
C ILE A 258 -6.02 -28.55 -9.33
N PRO A 259 -6.82 -28.92 -10.34
CA PRO A 259 -6.64 -30.17 -11.07
C PRO A 259 -5.27 -30.27 -11.76
N ASP A 260 -4.75 -31.50 -11.86
CA ASP A 260 -3.42 -31.78 -12.42
C ASP A 260 -3.22 -31.24 -13.85
N TYR A 261 -4.28 -31.17 -14.67
CA TYR A 261 -4.18 -30.63 -16.02
C TYR A 261 -3.88 -29.12 -16.08
N ALA A 262 -4.13 -28.39 -14.98
CA ALA A 262 -3.85 -26.97 -14.82
C ALA A 262 -2.71 -26.72 -13.82
N TRP A 263 -1.87 -27.74 -13.55
CA TRP A 263 -0.84 -27.67 -12.52
C TRP A 263 0.16 -26.52 -12.72
N VAL A 264 0.45 -26.14 -13.96
CA VAL A 264 1.34 -25.00 -14.28
C VAL A 264 0.86 -23.73 -13.61
N ASP A 265 -0.46 -23.49 -13.56
CA ASP A 265 -1.06 -22.32 -12.92
C ASP A 265 -1.05 -22.44 -11.39
N ALA A 266 -0.96 -23.66 -10.85
CA ALA A 266 -0.88 -23.93 -9.42
C ALA A 266 0.54 -23.76 -8.85
N VAL A 267 1.59 -23.90 -9.66
CA VAL A 267 3.00 -23.93 -9.18
C VAL A 267 3.32 -22.71 -8.31
N PHE A 268 3.07 -21.51 -8.83
CA PHE A 268 3.42 -20.29 -8.10
C PHE A 268 2.54 -20.08 -6.84
N PRO A 269 1.20 -20.13 -6.91
CA PRO A 269 0.35 -19.99 -5.73
C PRO A 269 0.62 -21.04 -4.64
N VAL A 270 0.86 -22.30 -5.02
CA VAL A 270 1.19 -23.39 -4.06
C VAL A 270 2.51 -23.13 -3.35
N VAL A 271 3.57 -22.75 -4.08
CA VAL A 271 4.88 -22.48 -3.49
C VAL A 271 4.81 -21.30 -2.52
N ILE A 272 4.19 -20.19 -2.94
CA ILE A 272 4.10 -18.98 -2.11
C ILE A 272 3.22 -19.21 -0.89
N SER A 273 2.06 -19.86 -1.03
CA SER A 273 1.16 -20.13 0.08
C SER A 273 1.80 -21.08 1.11
N THR A 274 2.46 -22.15 0.65
CA THR A 274 3.15 -23.11 1.53
C THR A 274 4.30 -22.45 2.30
N PHE A 275 5.14 -21.67 1.61
CA PHE A 275 6.25 -20.95 2.25
C PHE A 275 5.73 -19.93 3.26
N THR A 276 4.74 -19.12 2.87
CA THR A 276 4.15 -18.09 3.74
C THR A 276 3.50 -18.72 4.96
N PHE A 277 2.75 -19.81 4.79
CA PHE A 277 2.13 -20.56 5.88
C PHE A 277 3.19 -21.09 6.87
N GLY A 278 4.29 -21.66 6.37
CA GLY A 278 5.42 -22.09 7.20
C GLY A 278 6.05 -20.96 8.01
N CYS A 279 6.26 -19.79 7.39
CA CYS A 279 6.76 -18.60 8.09
C CYS A 279 5.78 -18.12 9.17
N LEU A 280 4.49 -18.06 8.87
CA LEU A 280 3.46 -17.62 9.82
C LEU A 280 3.32 -18.59 11.01
N LEU A 281 3.38 -19.90 10.77
CA LEU A 281 3.46 -20.91 11.83
C LEU A 281 4.71 -20.72 12.70
N GLY A 282 5.86 -20.49 12.09
CA GLY A 282 7.10 -20.19 12.80
C GLY A 282 6.96 -18.97 13.71
N LEU A 283 6.34 -17.89 13.20
CA LEU A 283 6.05 -16.69 13.99
C LEU A 283 5.05 -16.97 15.13
N LEU A 284 4.00 -17.77 14.91
CA LEU A 284 3.06 -18.17 15.97
C LEU A 284 3.76 -18.96 17.07
N VAL A 285 4.64 -19.90 16.70
CA VAL A 285 5.46 -20.65 17.66
C VAL A 285 6.37 -19.69 18.44
N LEU A 286 7.02 -18.74 17.76
CA LEU A 286 7.83 -17.73 18.43
C LEU A 286 7.01 -16.87 19.39
N MET A 287 5.77 -16.49 19.06
CA MET A 287 4.89 -15.79 19.99
C MET A 287 4.58 -16.62 21.24
N ILE A 288 4.42 -17.94 21.12
CA ILE A 288 4.23 -18.80 22.30
C ILE A 288 5.48 -18.80 23.19
N LEU A 289 6.66 -18.82 22.58
CA LEU A 289 7.94 -18.94 23.28
C LEU A 289 8.48 -17.61 23.86
N LYS A 290 8.12 -16.47 23.27
CA LYS A 290 8.69 -15.16 23.61
C LYS A 290 7.89 -14.41 24.70
N PRO A 291 8.58 -13.58 25.51
CA PRO A 291 7.92 -12.74 26.50
C PRO A 291 7.06 -11.64 25.84
N GLU A 292 6.10 -11.09 26.57
CA GLU A 292 5.13 -10.11 26.02
C GLU A 292 5.76 -8.77 25.58
N GLN A 293 6.98 -8.50 26.03
CA GLN A 293 7.73 -7.28 25.73
C GLN A 293 8.54 -7.39 24.43
N ASP A 294 8.58 -8.57 23.81
CA ASP A 294 9.27 -8.77 22.53
C ASP A 294 8.54 -7.99 21.40
N LEU A 295 9.30 -7.52 20.40
CA LEU A 295 8.79 -6.75 19.26
C LEU A 295 7.78 -7.54 18.41
N ILE A 296 7.79 -8.87 18.51
CA ILE A 296 6.76 -9.71 17.86
C ILE A 296 5.34 -9.40 18.35
N PHE A 297 5.20 -8.78 19.53
CA PHE A 297 3.94 -8.30 20.11
C PHE A 297 3.75 -6.79 19.97
N ALA A 298 4.37 -6.18 18.96
CA ALA A 298 4.17 -4.78 18.61
C ALA A 298 2.67 -4.44 18.50
N ASP A 299 2.21 -3.44 19.24
CA ASP A 299 0.85 -2.90 19.13
C ASP A 299 0.87 -1.39 19.33
N ARG A 300 0.86 -0.65 18.22
CA ARG A 300 0.82 0.82 18.20
C ARG A 300 -0.48 1.40 18.77
N GLU A 301 -1.50 0.58 19.08
CA GLU A 301 -2.65 1.06 19.85
C GLU A 301 -2.24 1.49 21.28
N LEU A 302 -1.13 0.95 21.81
CA LEU A 302 -0.59 1.34 23.12
C LEU A 302 0.06 2.74 23.12
N GLU A 303 0.46 3.23 21.96
CA GLU A 303 1.05 4.57 21.74
C GLU A 303 -0.01 5.68 21.77
N ILE A 304 -1.30 5.33 21.66
CA ILE A 304 -2.42 6.28 21.64
C ILE A 304 -2.55 6.92 23.04
N GLY A 305 -2.03 8.15 23.18
CA GLY A 305 -2.21 8.95 24.41
C GLY A 305 -3.69 9.27 24.69
N GLU A 306 -4.01 9.71 25.92
CA GLU A 306 -5.39 9.97 26.40
C GLU A 306 -6.25 10.88 25.49
N GLN A 307 -5.62 11.68 24.62
CA GLN A 307 -6.28 12.63 23.72
C GLN A 307 -6.57 12.08 22.31
N GLN A 308 -6.10 10.88 21.98
CA GLN A 308 -6.32 10.26 20.67
C GLN A 308 -7.43 9.21 20.74
N HIS A 309 -8.23 9.14 19.68
CA HIS A 309 -9.42 8.31 19.71
C HIS A 309 -9.15 6.83 19.39
N PRO A 310 -9.89 5.89 20.01
CA PRO A 310 -9.70 4.46 19.78
C PRO A 310 -9.87 4.05 18.32
N PHE A 311 -9.05 3.11 17.87
CA PHE A 311 -9.00 2.59 16.51
C PHE A 311 -10.37 2.11 16.02
N TRP A 312 -11.02 1.20 16.76
CA TRP A 312 -12.31 0.62 16.39
C TRP A 312 -13.43 1.63 16.23
N ARG A 313 -13.39 2.73 16.99
CA ARG A 313 -14.36 3.82 16.84
C ARG A 313 -14.14 4.59 15.54
N THR A 314 -12.89 4.81 15.14
CA THR A 314 -12.58 5.46 13.86
C THR A 314 -13.00 4.59 12.68
N LEU A 315 -12.73 3.28 12.76
CA LEU A 315 -13.19 2.31 11.77
C LEU A 315 -14.72 2.27 11.68
N GLY A 316 -15.43 2.33 12.81
CA GLY A 316 -16.89 2.37 12.86
C GLY A 316 -17.49 3.57 12.12
N TRP A 317 -16.85 4.75 12.16
CA TRP A 317 -17.29 5.90 11.37
C TRP A 317 -17.15 5.65 9.87
N PHE A 318 -16.01 5.11 9.44
CA PHE A 318 -15.79 4.78 8.04
C PHE A 318 -16.76 3.70 7.55
N ALA A 319 -16.99 2.66 8.36
CA ALA A 319 -17.97 1.61 8.06
C ALA A 319 -19.39 2.15 8.02
N GLY A 320 -19.73 3.06 8.93
CA GLY A 320 -21.02 3.75 8.94
C GLY A 320 -21.28 4.51 7.64
N LEU A 321 -20.28 5.22 7.10
CA LEU A 321 -20.40 5.91 5.81
C LEU A 321 -20.75 4.93 4.68
N LEU A 322 -20.06 3.79 4.60
CA LEU A 322 -20.29 2.81 3.53
C LEU A 322 -21.64 2.11 3.67
N VAL A 323 -22.02 1.73 4.89
CA VAL A 323 -23.34 1.14 5.15
C VAL A 323 -24.44 2.14 4.80
N LEU A 324 -24.35 3.39 5.26
CA LEU A 324 -25.32 4.43 4.89
C LEU A 324 -25.36 4.62 3.37
N THR A 325 -24.20 4.62 2.71
CA THR A 325 -24.12 4.74 1.24
C THR A 325 -24.89 3.62 0.56
N SER A 326 -24.72 2.37 1.01
CA SER A 326 -25.46 1.21 0.47
C SER A 326 -26.97 1.28 0.72
N LEU A 327 -27.42 2.01 1.74
CA LEU A 327 -28.83 2.10 2.09
C LEU A 327 -29.55 3.24 1.36
N ILE A 328 -29.00 4.45 1.42
CA ILE A 328 -29.68 5.68 0.99
C ILE A 328 -28.97 6.42 -0.15
N GLY A 329 -27.87 5.87 -0.67
CA GLY A 329 -27.03 6.50 -1.68
C GLY A 329 -26.01 7.46 -1.10
N PHE A 330 -24.94 7.69 -1.86
CA PHE A 330 -23.72 8.31 -1.38
C PHE A 330 -23.90 9.76 -0.91
N ILE A 331 -24.62 10.62 -1.65
CA ILE A 331 -24.75 12.04 -1.29
C ILE A 331 -25.54 12.23 0.01
N LEU A 332 -26.63 11.48 0.21
CA LEU A 332 -27.41 11.53 1.45
C LEU A 332 -26.63 10.95 2.63
N ALA A 333 -25.97 9.81 2.40
CA ALA A 333 -25.09 9.19 3.39
C ALA A 333 -23.96 10.14 3.81
N LEU A 334 -23.32 10.79 2.85
CA LEU A 334 -22.24 11.74 3.06
C LEU A 334 -22.72 12.97 3.84
N ALA A 335 -23.90 13.52 3.51
CA ALA A 335 -24.45 14.66 4.23
C ALA A 335 -24.70 14.35 5.71
N MET A 336 -25.30 13.19 6.00
CA MET A 336 -25.51 12.72 7.36
C MET A 336 -24.18 12.44 8.06
N PHE A 337 -23.26 11.74 7.38
CA PHE A 337 -21.96 11.38 7.90
C PHE A 337 -21.13 12.61 8.28
N LEU A 338 -20.96 13.59 7.38
CA LEU A 338 -20.15 14.78 7.64
C LEU A 338 -20.71 15.56 8.83
N LEU A 339 -22.03 15.78 8.86
CA LEU A 339 -22.67 16.56 9.91
C LEU A 339 -22.55 15.85 11.27
N CYS A 340 -22.84 14.56 11.34
CA CYS A 340 -22.68 13.76 12.56
C CYS A 340 -21.21 13.67 12.99
N PHE A 341 -20.28 13.52 12.05
CA PHE A 341 -18.85 13.44 12.35
C PHE A 341 -18.34 14.75 12.95
N PHE A 342 -18.67 15.91 12.37
CA PHE A 342 -18.20 17.18 12.93
C PHE A 342 -18.80 17.50 14.30
N ILE A 343 -20.09 17.22 14.52
CA ILE A 343 -20.75 17.46 15.80
C ILE A 343 -20.25 16.50 16.88
N ILE A 344 -20.26 15.20 16.62
CA ILE A 344 -20.03 14.17 17.63
C ILE A 344 -18.53 13.90 17.80
N ARG A 345 -17.81 13.78 16.69
CA ARG A 345 -16.41 13.35 16.68
C ARG A 345 -15.44 14.52 16.73
N ALA A 346 -15.65 15.55 15.92
CA ALA A 346 -14.78 16.73 15.95
C ALA A 346 -15.10 17.71 17.09
N GLN A 347 -16.29 17.57 17.70
CA GLN A 347 -16.83 18.45 18.75
C GLN A 347 -16.85 19.92 18.31
N GLU A 348 -17.14 20.17 17.04
CA GLU A 348 -17.27 21.51 16.50
C GLU A 348 -18.68 22.06 16.72
N SER A 349 -18.83 23.39 16.69
CA SER A 349 -20.15 24.02 16.78
C SER A 349 -21.04 23.61 15.60
N ILE A 350 -22.35 23.60 15.81
CA ILE A 350 -23.34 23.22 14.78
C ILE A 350 -23.15 24.08 13.52
N SER A 351 -22.95 25.39 13.69
CA SER A 351 -22.74 26.31 12.55
C SER A 351 -21.52 25.93 11.72
N ARG A 352 -20.38 25.65 12.35
CA ARG A 352 -19.16 25.22 11.63
C ARG A 352 -19.33 23.85 10.99
N SER A 353 -20.00 22.94 11.69
CA SER A 353 -20.30 21.60 11.19
C SER A 353 -21.15 21.65 9.91
N ILE A 354 -22.16 22.52 9.87
CA ILE A 354 -22.98 22.75 8.67
C ILE A 354 -22.12 23.32 7.54
N VAL A 355 -21.31 24.35 7.81
CA VAL A 355 -20.44 24.95 6.79
C VAL A 355 -19.50 23.90 6.19
N PHE A 356 -18.79 23.14 7.02
CA PHE A 356 -17.88 22.09 6.54
C PHE A 356 -18.60 20.99 5.77
N SER A 357 -19.78 20.57 6.22
CA SER A 357 -20.57 19.53 5.54
C SER A 357 -21.07 20.02 4.17
N VAL A 358 -21.61 21.24 4.11
CA VAL A 358 -22.09 21.85 2.86
C VAL A 358 -20.92 22.05 1.89
N SER A 359 -19.77 22.53 2.36
CA SER A 359 -18.56 22.67 1.53
C SER A 359 -18.09 21.31 0.99
N GLY A 360 -18.10 20.25 1.80
CA GLY A 360 -17.75 18.90 1.38
C GLY A 360 -18.68 18.36 0.31
N ILE A 361 -20.00 18.49 0.51
CA ILE A 361 -21.00 18.06 -0.47
C ILE A 361 -20.85 18.88 -1.76
N ALA A 362 -20.75 20.21 -1.67
CA ALA A 362 -20.58 21.06 -2.84
C ALA A 362 -19.32 20.70 -3.64
N PHE A 363 -18.22 20.39 -2.97
CA PHE A 363 -17.00 19.89 -3.60
C PHE A 363 -17.25 18.56 -4.33
N MET A 364 -17.95 17.61 -3.71
CA MET A 364 -18.26 16.33 -4.35
C MET A 364 -19.20 16.48 -5.55
N LEU A 365 -20.21 17.34 -5.46
CA LEU A 365 -21.09 17.66 -6.58
C LEU A 365 -20.32 18.30 -7.74
N PHE A 366 -19.40 19.21 -7.42
CA PHE A 366 -18.49 19.78 -8.42
C PHE A 366 -17.60 18.71 -9.05
N MET A 367 -17.05 17.79 -8.27
CA MET A 367 -16.23 16.69 -8.79
C MET A 367 -17.03 15.72 -9.67
N GLY A 368 -18.24 15.33 -9.25
CA GLY A 368 -19.12 14.47 -10.04
C GLY A 368 -19.52 15.13 -11.36
N TRP A 369 -19.82 16.44 -11.34
CA TRP A 369 -20.07 17.22 -12.55
C TRP A 369 -18.83 17.32 -13.45
N LEU A 370 -17.67 17.67 -12.88
CA LEU A 370 -16.42 17.85 -13.62
C LEU A 370 -15.96 16.57 -14.31
N LEU A 371 -16.13 15.43 -13.62
CA LEU A 371 -15.78 14.11 -14.15
C LEU A 371 -16.87 13.50 -15.01
N ASN A 372 -18.07 14.10 -15.04
CA ASN A 372 -19.28 13.57 -15.66
C ASN A 372 -19.60 12.14 -15.20
N ARG A 373 -19.64 11.94 -13.88
CA ARG A 373 -19.83 10.63 -13.24
C ARG A 373 -20.89 10.67 -12.15
N ASP A 374 -21.65 9.59 -12.08
CA ASP A 374 -22.65 9.37 -11.05
C ASP A 374 -22.04 8.88 -9.73
N PHE A 375 -22.79 9.09 -8.66
CA PHE A 375 -22.42 8.66 -7.32
C PHE A 375 -22.91 7.24 -7.02
N PRO A 376 -22.33 6.55 -6.02
CA PRO A 376 -22.82 5.24 -5.61
C PRO A 376 -24.31 5.27 -5.25
N PRO A 377 -25.17 4.50 -5.97
CA PRO A 377 -26.57 4.37 -5.61
C PRO A 377 -26.69 3.49 -4.36
N GLY A 378 -27.77 3.67 -3.60
CA GLY A 378 -28.15 2.79 -2.51
C GLY A 378 -29.42 2.02 -2.83
N LEU A 379 -29.85 1.17 -1.89
CA LEU A 379 -31.11 0.43 -2.00
C LEU A 379 -32.31 1.37 -2.19
N LEU A 380 -32.28 2.58 -1.63
CA LEU A 380 -33.34 3.58 -1.80
C LEU A 380 -33.61 3.89 -3.29
N GLN A 381 -32.55 4.00 -4.09
CA GLN A 381 -32.62 4.29 -5.53
C GLN A 381 -33.23 3.13 -6.33
N GLU A 382 -33.19 1.89 -5.81
CA GLU A 382 -33.89 0.76 -6.43
C GLU A 382 -35.42 0.85 -6.28
N PHE A 383 -35.89 1.47 -5.18
CA PHE A 383 -37.32 1.61 -4.90
C PHE A 383 -37.89 2.95 -5.38
N MET A 384 -37.05 3.97 -5.58
CA MET A 384 -37.48 5.32 -5.94
C MET A 384 -36.54 5.94 -6.98
N ASN A 385 -37.11 6.38 -8.10
CA ASN A 385 -36.37 7.17 -9.09
C ASN A 385 -36.13 8.59 -8.55
N LEU A 386 -34.90 8.85 -8.11
CA LEU A 386 -34.48 10.16 -7.62
C LEU A 386 -33.75 10.95 -8.72
N PRO A 387 -33.87 12.28 -8.77
CA PRO A 387 -33.14 13.10 -9.72
C PRO A 387 -31.67 13.23 -9.31
N TRP A 388 -30.80 13.49 -10.29
CA TRP A 388 -29.39 13.80 -10.02
C TRP A 388 -29.30 15.00 -9.07
N PRO A 389 -28.45 14.97 -8.03
CA PRO A 389 -27.33 14.05 -7.76
C PRO A 389 -27.67 12.85 -6.86
N LEU A 390 -28.95 12.54 -6.68
CA LEU A 390 -29.45 11.46 -5.82
C LEU A 390 -29.81 10.18 -6.59
N THR A 391 -29.52 10.18 -7.88
CA THR A 391 -29.79 9.11 -8.85
C THR A 391 -29.31 7.74 -8.41
#